data_AF-A0A520HRW2-F1
#
_entry.id   AF-A0A520HRW2-F1
#
_cell.length_a   1.000
_cell.length_b   1.000
_cell.length_c   1.000
_cell.angle_alpha   90.00
_cell.angle_beta   90.00
_cell.angle_gamma   90.00
#
_symmetry.space_group_name_H-M   'P 1'
#
loop_
_entity.id
_entity.type
_entity.pdbx_description
1 polymer ?
#
loop_
_entity_poly.entity_id
_entity_poly.type
_entity_poly.pdbx_seq_one_letter_code
_entity_poly.pdbx_strand_id
1 'polypeptide(L)' 'MSTVLVVDDDAAIRTVVGQALRRAGHDVTVADSLAQLERALATVLPDV' A
#
# COMPACT_ATOMS: atom_id res chain seq x y z
N MET A 1 -10.91 -10.48 1.38
CA MET A 1 -9.55 -10.11 1.84
C MET A 1 -8.70 -10.03 0.59
N SER A 2 -8.10 -8.86 0.34
CA SER A 2 -7.28 -8.59 -0.85
C SER A 2 -5.98 -7.94 -0.40
N THR A 3 -4.92 -8.16 -1.16
CA THR A 3 -3.62 -7.49 -1.02
C THR A 3 -3.68 -6.15 -1.75
N VAL A 4 -3.37 -5.06 -1.05
CA VAL A 4 -3.45 -3.69 -1.57
C VAL A 4 -2.11 -2.99 -1.40
N LEU A 5 -1.63 -2.35 -2.47
CA LEU A 5 -0.43 -1.52 -2.44
C LEU A 5 -0.80 -0.03 -2.53
N VAL A 6 -0.64 0.69 -1.42
CA VAL A 6 -0.90 2.13 -1.38
C VAL A 6 0.40 2.90 -1.64
N VAL A 7 0.41 3.70 -2.70
CA VAL A 7 1.55 4.56 -3.07
C VAL A 7 1.12 6.02 -2.98
N ASP A 8 1.76 6.77 -2.11
CA ASP A 8 1.49 8.20 -1.93
C ASP A 8 2.73 8.85 -1.31
N ASP A 9 3.13 10.03 -1.76
CA ASP A 9 4.30 10.76 -1.24
C ASP A 9 3.99 11.43 0.12
N ASP A 10 2.73 11.78 0.38
CA ASP A 10 2.29 12.37 1.64
C ASP A 10 2.13 11.30 2.74
N ALA A 11 2.87 11.49 3.84
CA ALA A 11 2.87 10.55 4.95
C ALA A 11 1.54 10.49 5.72
N ALA A 12 0.80 11.60 5.82
CA ALA A 12 -0.47 11.66 6.53
C ALA A 12 -1.55 10.92 5.73
N ILE A 13 -1.64 11.18 4.42
CA ILE A 13 -2.60 10.49 3.55
C ILE A 13 -2.33 8.99 3.53
N ARG A 14 -1.09 8.58 3.28
CA ARG A 14 -0.68 7.16 3.27
C ARG A 14 -1.03 6.44 4.58
N THR A 15 -0.89 7.13 5.72
CA THR A 15 -1.26 6.59 7.03
C THR A 15 -2.77 6.40 7.16
N VAL A 16 -3.57 7.44 6.86
CA VAL A 16 -5.03 7.38 6.99
C VAL A 16 -5.62 6.32 6.08
N VAL A 17 -5.21 6.28 4.81
CA VAL A 17 -5.67 5.30 3.82
C VAL A 17 -5.26 3.89 4.23
N GLY A 18 -3.99 3.68 4.61
CA GLY A 18 -3.50 2.38 5.02
C GLY A 18 -4.21 1.84 6.27
N GLN A 19 -4.50 2.70 7.25
CA GLN A 19 -5.26 2.31 8.44
C GLN A 19 -6.72 1.97 8.10
N ALA A 20 -7.37 2.73 7.22
CA ALA A 20 -8.74 2.48 6.81
C ALA A 20 -8.89 1.11 6.11
N LEU A 21 -7.99 0.81 5.16
CA LEU A 21 -7.99 -0.46 4.42
C LEU A 21 -7.70 -1.66 5.33
N ARG A 22 -6.74 -1.53 6.26
CA ARG A 22 -6.48 -2.59 7.25
C ARG A 22 -7.68 -2.84 8.16
N ARG A 23 -8.37 -1.80 8.62
CA ARG A 23 -9.61 -1.93 9.40
C ARG A 23 -10.73 -2.60 8.61
N ALA A 24 -10.76 -2.43 7.30
CA ALA A 24 -11.68 -3.13 6.41
C ALA A 24 -11.28 -4.60 6.12
N GLY A 25 -10.15 -5.07 6.66
CA GLY A 25 -9.71 -6.46 6.54
C GLY A 25 -8.86 -6.77 5.30
N HIS A 26 -8.25 -5.76 4.68
CA HIS A 26 -7.26 -5.94 3.62
C HIS A 26 -5.84 -6.11 4.18
N ASP A 27 -5.00 -6.84 3.45
CA ASP A 27 -3.56 -6.84 3.70
C ASP A 27 -2.94 -5.66 2.91
N VAL A 28 -2.23 -4.78 3.59
CA VAL A 28 -1.86 -3.48 3.04
C VAL A 28 -0.37 -3.24 3.17
N THR A 29 0.28 -3.10 2.01
CA THR A 29 1.64 -2.60 1.88
C THR A 29 1.60 -1.13 1.49
N VAL A 30 2.53 -0.34 2.02
CA VAL A 30 2.62 1.10 1.73
C VAL A 30 3.98 1.42 1.11
N ALA A 31 3.99 2.34 0.15
CA ALA A 31 5.20 2.87 -0.49
C ALA A 31 5.14 4.40 -0.52
N ASP A 32 6.26 5.05 -0.24
CA ASP A 32 6.40 6.52 -0.28
C ASP A 32 6.98 7.06 -1.59
N SER A 33 7.38 6.16 -2.49
CA SER A 33 8.13 6.49 -3.69
C SER A 33 7.99 5.41 -4.75
N LEU A 34 8.22 5.78 -6.00
CA LEU A 34 8.21 4.84 -7.13
C LEU A 34 9.26 3.75 -6.98
N ALA A 35 10.43 4.06 -6.42
CA ALA A 35 11.47 3.06 -6.15
C ALA A 35 11.04 2.02 -5.09
N GLN A 36 10.14 2.37 -4.15
CA GLN A 36 9.56 1.40 -3.23
C GLN A 36 8.43 0.60 -3.89
N LEU A 37 7.60 1.26 -4.72
CA LEU A 37 6.57 0.61 -5.54
C LEU A 37 7.17 -0.50 -6.42
N GLU A 38 8.23 -0.19 -7.18
CA GLU A 38 8.89 -1.15 -8.06
C GLU A 38 9.42 -2.36 -7.28
N ARG A 39 10.03 -2.14 -6.12
CA ARG A 39 10.51 -3.22 -5.24
C ARG A 39 9.36 -4.09 -4.71
N ALA A 40 8.24 -3.48 -4.36
CA ALA A 40 7.06 -4.21 -3.90
C ALA A 40 6.48 -5.09 -5.02
N LEU A 41 6.29 -4.52 -6.22
CA LEU A 41 5.78 -5.24 -7.39
C LEU A 41 6.70 -6.38 -7.86
N ALA A 42 8.02 -6.22 -7.69
CA ALA A 42 8.98 -7.29 -7.97
C ALA A 42 8.88 -8.47 -6.99
N THR A 43 8.30 -8.24 -5.80
CA THR A 43 8.15 -9.26 -4.76
C THR A 43 6.82 -10.00 -4.89
N VAL A 44 5.72 -9.27 -5.02
CA VAL A 44 4.38 -9.83 -5.22
C VAL A 44 3.51 -8.85 -5.99
N LEU A 45 2.61 -9.36 -6.84
CA LEU A 45 1.60 -8.53 -7.49
C LEU A 45 0.41 -8.35 -6.53
N PRO A 46 0.07 -7.10 -6.13
CA PRO A 46 -1.13 -6.87 -5.33
C PRO A 46 -2.38 -7.06 -6.21
N ASP A 47 -3.52 -7.28 -5.55
CA ASP A 47 -4.83 -7.33 -6.23
C ASP A 47 -5.25 -5.94 -6.72
N VAL A 48 -4.82 -4.89 -6.01
CA VAL A 48 -5.08 -3.45 -6.28
C VAL A 48 -3.85 -2.61 -5.97
#